data_AF-A0A924BS32-F1
#
_entry.id   AF-A0A924BS32-F1
#
_cell.length_a   1.000
_cell.length_b   1.000
_cell.length_c   1.000
_cell.angle_alpha   90.00
_cell.angle_beta   90.00
_cell.angle_gamma   90.00
#
_symmetry.space_group_name_H-M   'P 1'
#
loop_
_entity.id
_entity.type
_entity.pdbx_description
1 polymer ?
#
loop_
_entity_poly.entity_id
_entity_poly.type
_entity_poly.pdbx_seq_one_letter_code
_entity_poly.pdbx_strand_id
1 'polypeptide(L)'
;MENRRPGLERPGNDLQMSVTEMNGDDTLARLAKVIESRKGGDPDKSYVARLFHKGHDAILKKIGEEATEVVMACKDGERPKIVGEVADLWFHCLLALNAYGLAPADVLAELARREGLSGLEEFAARKSQQRDKDGS
;
A
#
# COMPACT_ATOMS: atom_id res chain seq x y z
N MET A 1 -30.65 -56.72 26.51
CA MET A 1 -31.74 -55.75 26.23
C MET A 1 -31.20 -54.38 26.60
N GLU A 2 -30.31 -53.82 25.79
CA GLU A 2 -30.63 -53.11 24.52
C GLU A 2 -31.56 -51.92 24.79
N ASN A 3 -30.97 -50.73 24.91
CA ASN A 3 -31.39 -49.57 24.12
C ASN A 3 -30.39 -48.42 24.33
N ARG A 4 -29.39 -48.39 23.45
CA ARG A 4 -28.57 -47.22 23.15
C ARG A 4 -29.21 -46.44 22.01
N ARG A 5 -29.14 -45.10 22.10
CA ARG A 5 -29.10 -44.02 21.07
C ARG A 5 -30.14 -42.91 21.37
N PRO A 6 -29.98 -41.66 20.87
CA PRO A 6 -28.90 -41.06 20.06
C PRO A 6 -28.21 -39.88 20.78
N GLY A 7 -26.94 -39.54 20.56
CA GLY A 7 -26.47 -38.97 19.29
C GLY A 7 -26.96 -37.53 19.11
N LEU A 8 -26.64 -36.61 20.04
CA LEU A 8 -26.70 -35.18 19.74
C LEU A 8 -25.48 -34.82 18.89
N GLU A 9 -25.63 -34.98 17.58
CA GLU A 9 -24.80 -34.28 16.62
C GLU A 9 -24.98 -32.77 16.82
N ARG A 10 -23.86 -32.08 17.08
CA ARG A 10 -23.85 -30.61 17.04
C ARG A 10 -24.00 -30.21 15.57
N PRO A 11 -24.98 -29.38 15.20
CA PRO A 11 -25.07 -28.89 13.83
C PRO A 11 -23.91 -27.96 13.53
N GLY A 12 -23.27 -28.22 12.38
CA GLY A 12 -22.73 -27.24 11.45
C GLY A 12 -21.84 -26.15 12.04
N ASN A 13 -20.53 -26.36 11.93
CA ASN A 13 -19.57 -25.27 11.81
C ASN A 13 -19.77 -24.60 10.44
N ASP A 14 -20.89 -23.91 10.28
CA ASP A 14 -21.26 -23.21 9.05
C ASP A 14 -20.47 -21.91 8.99
N LEU A 15 -19.61 -21.85 7.97
CA LEU A 15 -18.98 -20.64 7.44
C LEU A 15 -18.11 -19.88 8.45
N GLN A 16 -17.00 -20.51 8.82
CA GLN A 16 -15.77 -19.75 8.99
C GLN A 16 -15.44 -19.11 7.63
N MET A 17 -16.01 -17.94 7.33
CA MET A 17 -15.40 -17.01 6.39
C MET A 17 -14.00 -16.78 6.95
N SER A 18 -13.00 -17.42 6.34
CA SER A 18 -11.62 -17.08 6.61
C SER A 18 -11.49 -15.60 6.31
N VAL A 19 -11.31 -14.79 7.35
CA VAL A 19 -10.75 -13.46 7.21
C VAL A 19 -9.34 -13.71 6.73
N THR A 20 -9.17 -13.87 5.42
CA THR A 20 -7.87 -13.97 4.78
C THR A 20 -7.13 -12.72 5.22
N GLU A 21 -5.96 -12.90 5.82
CA GLU A 21 -5.10 -11.80 6.25
C GLU A 21 -5.01 -10.77 5.12
N MET A 22 -5.56 -9.57 5.34
CA MET A 22 -5.48 -8.50 4.36
C MET A 22 -4.04 -7.97 4.38
N ASN A 23 -3.20 -8.50 3.50
CA ASN A 23 -1.85 -7.98 3.31
C ASN A 23 -1.90 -6.55 2.74
N GLY A 24 -0.89 -5.72 3.05
CA GLY A 24 -0.83 -4.33 2.59
C GLY A 24 -0.99 -4.17 1.08
N ASP A 25 -0.41 -5.11 0.32
CA ASP A 25 -0.51 -5.20 -1.13
C ASP A 25 -1.96 -5.31 -1.63
N ASP A 26 -2.77 -6.10 -0.94
CA ASP A 26 -4.20 -6.28 -1.26
C ASP A 26 -4.99 -4.98 -1.00
N THR A 27 -4.62 -4.22 0.03
CA THR A 27 -5.24 -2.91 0.30
C THR A 27 -4.92 -1.90 -0.80
N LEU A 28 -3.66 -1.77 -1.20
CA LEU A 28 -3.26 -0.85 -2.28
C LEU A 28 -3.88 -1.25 -3.62
N ALA A 29 -3.94 -2.55 -3.92
CA ALA A 29 -4.57 -3.06 -5.13
C ALA A 29 -6.07 -2.75 -5.18
N ARG A 30 -6.81 -2.96 -4.07
CA ARG A 30 -8.24 -2.59 -4.00
C ARG A 30 -8.45 -1.09 -4.16
N LEU A 31 -7.62 -0.28 -3.51
CA LEU A 31 -7.73 1.18 -3.61
C LEU A 31 -7.46 1.67 -5.04
N ALA A 32 -6.46 1.11 -5.71
CA ALA A 32 -6.18 1.41 -7.11
C ALA A 32 -7.34 1.01 -8.04
N LYS A 33 -8.00 -0.12 -7.79
CA LYS A 33 -9.22 -0.52 -8.53
C LYS A 33 -10.36 0.48 -8.34
N VAL A 34 -10.57 0.99 -7.12
CA VAL A 34 -11.58 2.02 -6.84
C VAL A 34 -11.23 3.35 -7.53
N ILE A 35 -9.95 3.70 -7.59
CA ILE A 35 -9.48 4.89 -8.32
C ILE A 35 -9.78 4.74 -9.81
N GLU A 36 -9.37 3.62 -10.42
CA GLU A 36 -9.61 3.34 -11.84
C GLU A 36 -11.12 3.34 -12.16
N SER A 37 -11.95 2.70 -11.32
CA SER A 37 -13.40 2.66 -11.57
C SER A 37 -14.08 4.02 -11.49
N ARG A 38 -13.43 5.02 -10.88
CA ARG A 38 -13.93 6.39 -10.76
C ARG A 38 -13.27 7.33 -11.76
N LYS A 39 -12.27 6.88 -12.51
CA LYS A 39 -11.64 7.62 -13.60
C LYS A 39 -12.65 7.83 -14.72
N GLY A 40 -12.79 9.07 -15.19
CA GLY A 40 -13.80 9.43 -16.19
C GLY A 40 -15.25 9.43 -15.69
N GLY A 41 -15.47 9.27 -14.37
CA GLY A 41 -16.78 9.45 -13.75
C GLY A 41 -17.22 10.92 -13.68
N ASP A 42 -18.37 11.15 -13.06
CA ASP A 42 -18.93 12.50 -12.85
C ASP A 42 -18.08 13.31 -11.82
N PRO A 43 -17.44 14.42 -12.22
CA PRO A 43 -16.58 15.22 -11.34
C PRO A 43 -17.34 15.93 -10.22
N ASP A 44 -18.66 16.08 -10.31
CA ASP A 44 -19.47 16.69 -9.24
C ASP A 44 -19.81 15.67 -8.14
N LYS A 45 -19.72 14.37 -8.44
CA LYS A 45 -20.08 13.27 -7.53
C LYS A 45 -18.88 12.50 -6.97
N SER A 46 -17.70 12.62 -7.57
CA SER A 46 -16.52 11.85 -7.19
C SER A 46 -15.29 12.73 -7.10
N TYR A 47 -14.63 12.69 -5.93
CA TYR A 47 -13.35 13.39 -5.73
C TYR A 47 -12.28 12.95 -6.72
N VAL A 48 -12.18 11.65 -6.98
CA VAL A 48 -11.24 11.07 -7.97
C VAL A 48 -11.53 11.61 -9.36
N ALA A 49 -12.80 11.61 -9.78
CA ALA A 49 -13.20 12.13 -11.08
C ALA A 49 -12.89 13.62 -11.20
N ARG A 50 -13.12 14.39 -10.13
CA ARG A 50 -12.81 15.82 -10.07
C ARG A 50 -11.33 16.11 -10.23
N LEU A 51 -10.45 15.32 -9.62
CA LEU A 51 -9.01 15.49 -9.77
C LEU A 51 -8.55 15.17 -11.19
N PHE A 52 -9.02 14.07 -11.77
CA PHE A 52 -8.71 13.75 -13.16
C PHE A 52 -9.23 14.80 -14.13
N HIS A 53 -10.43 15.33 -13.89
CA HIS A 53 -11.00 16.42 -14.69
C HIS A 53 -10.18 17.72 -14.59
N LYS A 54 -9.64 18.04 -13.40
CA LYS A 54 -8.73 19.19 -13.22
C LYS A 54 -7.36 18.99 -13.88
N GLY A 55 -7.02 17.78 -14.27
CA GLY A 55 -5.80 17.46 -15.01
C GLY A 55 -4.58 17.17 -14.14
N HIS A 56 -3.46 16.94 -14.81
CA HIS A 56 -2.24 16.41 -14.23
C HIS A 56 -1.68 17.27 -13.09
N ASP A 57 -1.62 18.59 -13.31
CA ASP A 57 -1.05 19.54 -12.34
C ASP A 57 -1.80 19.55 -11.01
N ALA A 58 -3.12 19.31 -11.03
CA ALA A 58 -3.91 19.24 -9.81
C ALA A 58 -3.57 18.02 -8.95
N ILE A 59 -3.25 16.88 -9.58
CA ILE A 59 -2.81 15.66 -8.89
C ILE A 59 -1.40 15.89 -8.30
N LEU A 60 -0.48 16.43 -9.08
CA LEU A 60 0.89 16.70 -8.61
C LEU A 60 0.93 17.74 -7.48
N LYS A 61 0.09 18.78 -7.56
CA LYS A 61 -0.02 19.77 -6.49
C LYS A 61 -0.42 19.12 -5.16
N LYS A 62 -1.37 18.17 -5.19
CA LYS A 62 -1.76 17.44 -3.98
C LYS A 62 -0.61 16.61 -3.43
N ILE A 63 0.17 15.91 -4.25
CA ILE A 63 1.36 15.19 -3.77
C ILE A 63 2.32 16.12 -3.00
N GLY A 64 2.58 17.32 -3.53
CA GLY A 64 3.45 18.30 -2.86
C GLY A 64 2.87 18.84 -1.54
N GLU A 65 1.56 19.06 -1.49
CA GLU A 65 0.83 19.48 -0.29
C GLU A 65 0.91 18.40 0.80
N GLU A 66 0.48 17.16 0.50
CA GLU A 66 0.48 16.06 1.46
C GLU A 66 1.89 15.73 1.96
N ALA A 67 2.90 15.78 1.08
CA ALA A 67 4.30 15.58 1.49
C ALA A 67 4.76 16.64 2.49
N THR A 68 4.32 17.88 2.33
CA THR A 68 4.61 18.96 3.28
C THR A 68 3.88 18.72 4.60
N GLU A 69 2.62 18.28 4.55
CA GLU A 69 1.82 17.96 5.74
C GLU A 69 2.41 16.79 6.53
N VAL A 70 2.90 15.74 5.86
CA VAL A 70 3.66 14.64 6.49
C VAL A 70 4.89 15.17 7.23
N VAL A 71 5.67 16.06 6.60
CA VAL A 71 6.86 16.66 7.22
C VAL A 71 6.48 17.43 8.49
N MET A 72 5.41 18.22 8.42
CA MET A 72 4.93 19.00 9.57
C MET A 72 4.39 18.09 10.68
N ALA A 73 3.58 17.08 10.35
CA ALA A 73 3.06 16.14 11.32
C ALA A 73 4.17 15.36 12.04
N CYS A 74 5.22 14.97 11.31
CA CYS A 74 6.41 14.34 11.88
C CYS A 74 7.17 15.28 12.82
N LYS A 75 7.38 16.53 12.39
CA LYS A 75 8.05 17.57 13.19
C LYS A 75 7.32 17.81 14.52
N ASP A 76 5.99 17.83 14.49
CA ASP A 76 5.16 18.13 15.67
C ASP A 76 4.87 16.88 16.52
N GLY A 77 5.24 15.67 16.05
CA GLY A 77 5.11 14.42 16.81
C GLY A 77 3.67 13.89 16.93
N GLU A 78 2.75 14.39 16.11
CA GLU A 78 1.32 14.07 16.17
C GLU A 78 1.03 12.72 15.49
N ARG A 79 1.23 11.62 16.23
CA ARG A 79 1.12 10.25 15.69
C ARG A 79 -0.14 9.98 14.85
N PRO A 80 -1.36 10.37 15.26
CA PRO A 80 -2.55 10.14 14.44
C PRO A 80 -2.51 10.92 13.12
N LYS A 81 -1.99 12.15 13.17
CA LYS A 81 -1.85 13.01 12.00
C LYS A 81 -0.82 12.43 11.03
N ILE A 82 0.32 11.97 11.53
CA ILE A 82 1.34 11.30 10.69
C ILE A 82 0.73 10.16 9.86
N VAL A 83 -0.07 9.30 10.49
CA VAL A 83 -0.73 8.19 9.77
C VAL A 83 -1.72 8.71 8.73
N GLY A 84 -2.49 9.76 9.07
CA GLY A 84 -3.42 10.41 8.15
C GLY A 84 -2.73 10.99 6.92
N GLU A 85 -1.73 11.86 7.12
CA GLU A 85 -1.06 12.53 6.00
C GLU A 85 -0.26 11.55 5.13
N VAL A 86 0.31 10.48 5.73
CA VAL A 86 0.98 9.43 4.94
C VAL A 86 -0.03 8.65 4.10
N ALA A 87 -1.22 8.37 4.64
CA ALA A 87 -2.29 7.72 3.88
C ALA A 87 -2.78 8.60 2.72
N ASP A 88 -2.96 9.90 2.94
CA ASP A 88 -3.36 10.84 1.90
C ASP A 88 -2.27 11.00 0.83
N LEU A 89 -1.00 11.09 1.23
CA LEU A 89 0.14 11.06 0.31
C LEU A 89 0.14 9.79 -0.55
N TRP A 90 -0.03 8.61 0.05
CA TRP A 90 -0.08 7.35 -0.69
C TRP A 90 -1.27 7.31 -1.65
N PHE A 91 -2.44 7.76 -1.22
CA PHE A 91 -3.62 7.86 -2.08
C PHE A 91 -3.36 8.74 -3.30
N HIS A 92 -2.74 9.90 -3.11
CA HIS A 92 -2.39 10.81 -4.19
C HIS A 92 -1.28 10.28 -5.11
N CYS A 93 -0.33 9.51 -4.58
CA CYS A 93 0.62 8.75 -5.39
C CYS A 93 -0.08 7.70 -6.26
N LEU A 94 -1.08 6.97 -5.74
CA LEU A 94 -1.84 6.00 -6.53
C LEU A 94 -2.62 6.66 -7.68
N LEU A 95 -3.17 7.86 -7.47
CA LEU A 95 -3.78 8.66 -8.53
C LEU A 95 -2.77 9.03 -9.62
N ALA A 96 -1.57 9.45 -9.24
CA ALA A 96 -0.52 9.78 -10.19
C ALA A 96 -0.06 8.55 -10.98
N LEU A 97 0.18 7.40 -10.33
CA LEU A 97 0.49 6.14 -11.01
C LEU A 97 -0.58 5.81 -12.05
N ASN A 98 -1.85 5.88 -11.66
CA ASN A 98 -2.97 5.62 -12.55
C ASN A 98 -3.04 6.59 -13.74
N ALA A 99 -2.71 7.88 -13.53
CA ALA A 99 -2.62 8.88 -14.60
C ALA A 99 -1.56 8.52 -15.65
N TYR A 100 -0.50 7.80 -15.25
CA TYR A 100 0.56 7.29 -16.11
C TYR A 100 0.36 5.84 -16.58
N GLY A 101 -0.79 5.23 -16.29
CA GLY A 101 -1.06 3.83 -16.65
C GLY A 101 -0.26 2.81 -15.84
N LEU A 102 0.25 3.20 -14.67
CA LEU A 102 0.98 2.36 -13.73
C LEU A 102 0.07 1.88 -12.60
N ALA A 103 0.44 0.76 -11.98
CA ALA A 103 -0.25 0.12 -10.88
C ALA A 103 0.61 0.14 -9.60
N PRO A 104 0.00 -0.04 -8.40
CA PRO A 104 0.76 -0.22 -7.17
C PRO A 104 1.78 -1.36 -7.25
N ALA A 105 1.46 -2.42 -7.98
CA ALA A 105 2.33 -3.57 -8.18
C ALA A 105 3.69 -3.20 -8.80
N ASP A 106 3.74 -2.18 -9.67
CA ASP A 106 4.98 -1.71 -10.27
C ASP A 106 5.92 -1.11 -9.21
N VAL A 107 5.36 -0.33 -8.27
CA VAL A 107 6.12 0.25 -7.15
C VAL A 107 6.54 -0.83 -6.16
N LEU A 108 5.65 -1.78 -5.84
CA LEU A 108 5.95 -2.89 -4.93
C LEU A 108 7.06 -3.79 -5.50
N ALA A 109 7.03 -4.07 -6.81
CA ALA A 109 8.09 -4.83 -7.48
C ALA A 109 9.44 -4.08 -7.39
N GLU A 110 9.45 -2.76 -7.57
CA GLU A 110 10.65 -1.94 -7.39
C GLU A 110 11.15 -1.94 -5.94
N LEU A 111 10.26 -1.89 -4.95
CA LEU A 111 10.63 -1.99 -3.54
C LEU A 111 11.23 -3.38 -3.22
N ALA A 112 10.60 -4.46 -3.67
CA ALA A 112 11.12 -5.82 -3.50
C ALA A 112 12.51 -5.99 -4.15
N ARG A 113 12.72 -5.38 -5.33
CA ARG A 113 14.05 -5.33 -5.98
C ARG A 113 15.06 -4.60 -5.10
N ARG A 114 14.70 -3.45 -4.52
CA ARG A 114 15.59 -2.68 -3.61
C ARG A 114 15.94 -3.45 -2.34
N GLU A 115 14.96 -4.14 -1.75
CA GLU A 115 15.20 -5.03 -0.61
C GLU A 115 16.22 -6.11 -0.97
N GLY A 116 16.05 -6.77 -2.12
CA GLY A 116 16.97 -7.80 -2.61
C GLY A 116 18.40 -7.31 -2.87
N LEU A 117 18.57 -6.06 -3.31
CA LEU A 117 19.89 -5.44 -3.53
C LEU A 117 20.54 -4.99 -2.21
N SER A 118 19.76 -4.39 -1.31
CA SER A 118 20.27 -3.91 -0.01
C SER A 118 20.81 -5.02 0.89
N GLY A 119 20.34 -6.26 0.74
CA GLY A 119 20.84 -7.40 1.53
C GLY A 119 22.15 -8.01 1.02
N LEU A 120 22.29 -8.23 -0.30
CA LEU A 120 23.38 -9.03 -0.87
C LEU A 120 24.54 -8.19 -1.40
N GLU A 121 24.25 -7.07 -2.07
CA GLU A 121 25.28 -6.19 -2.60
C GLU A 121 25.97 -5.39 -1.49
N GLU A 122 25.21 -4.96 -0.48
CA GLU A 122 25.76 -4.24 0.67
C GLU A 122 26.66 -5.14 1.54
N PHE A 123 26.31 -6.42 1.70
CA PHE A 123 27.17 -7.41 2.37
C PHE A 123 28.41 -7.75 1.55
N ALA A 124 28.27 -7.93 0.23
CA ALA A 124 29.39 -8.19 -0.67
C ALA A 124 30.38 -7.02 -0.73
N ALA A 125 29.87 -5.79 -0.80
CA ALA A 125 30.67 -4.56 -0.80
C ALA A 125 31.38 -4.33 0.53
N ARG A 126 30.73 -4.63 1.67
CA ARG A 126 31.39 -4.60 2.99
C ARG A 126 32.51 -5.64 3.09
N LYS A 127 32.28 -6.85 2.58
CA LYS A 127 33.27 -7.94 2.63
C LYS A 127 34.47 -7.70 1.71
N SER A 128 34.27 -7.09 0.54
CA SER A 128 35.38 -6.69 -0.33
C SER A 128 36.21 -5.56 0.31
N GLN A 129 35.55 -4.52 0.84
CA GLN A 129 36.24 -3.43 1.53
C GLN A 129 36.99 -3.87 2.79
N GLN A 130 36.49 -4.90 3.50
CA GLN A 130 37.18 -5.49 4.65
C GLN A 130 38.43 -6.26 4.21
N ARG A 131 38.35 -7.03 3.11
CA ARG A 131 39.49 -7.79 2.55
C ARG A 131 40.59 -6.87 2.04
N ASP A 132 40.23 -5.74 1.44
CA ASP A 132 41.20 -4.77 0.93
C ASP A 132 41.91 -4.01 2.06
N LYS A 133 41.29 -3.88 3.24
CA LYS A 133 41.89 -3.27 4.44
C LYS A 133 42.76 -4.23 5.24
N ASP A 134 42.39 -5.51 5.31
CA ASP A 134 43.13 -6.52 6.07
C ASP A 134 44.28 -7.16 5.25
N GLY A 135 44.31 -6.91 3.94
CA GLY A 135 45.33 -7.41 3.00
C GLY A 135 46.37 -6.38 2.54
N SER A 136 46.37 -5.16 3.10
CA SER A 136 47.29 -4.07 2.75
C SER A 136 48.10 -3.57 3.95
#